data_AF-A0A2S9GDZ1-F1
#
_entry.id   AF-A0A2S9GDZ1-F1
#
_cell.length_a   1.000
_cell.length_b   1.000
_cell.length_c   1.000
_cell.angle_alpha   90.00
_cell.angle_beta   90.00
_cell.angle_gamma   90.00
#
_symmetry.space_group_name_H-M   'P 1'
#
loop_
_entity.id
_entity.type
_entity.pdbx_description
1 polymer ?
#
loop_
_entity_poly.entity_id
_entity_poly.type
_entity_poly.pdbx_seq_one_letter_code
_entity_poly.pdbx_strand_id
1 'polypeptide(L)'
;DVITINYCVNYGGRTEIVEAARQLAQQAVDGKISPSRITEAAFAKHLHRADIPDVDLFIRTSGEQRASNFLLWQAAYAEYVFQD
;
A
#
# COMPACT_ATOMS: atom_id res chain seq x y z
N ASP A 1 -21.52 -15.95 -1.85
CA ASP A 1 -20.40 -15.04 -2.16
C ASP A 1 -20.18 -14.07 -1.01
N VAL A 2 -18.92 -13.83 -0.66
CA VAL A 2 -18.50 -12.92 0.41
C VAL A 2 -17.34 -12.06 -0.11
N ILE A 3 -17.25 -10.82 0.38
CA ILE A 3 -16.28 -9.81 -0.09
C ILE A 3 -15.63 -9.12 1.11
N THR A 4 -14.35 -8.77 0.96
CA THR A 4 -13.64 -7.90 1.90
C THR A 4 -13.69 -6.46 1.39
N ILE A 5 -14.11 -5.53 2.25
CA ILE A 5 -14.14 -4.09 1.94
C ILE A 5 -13.11 -3.39 2.82
N ASN A 6 -12.11 -2.77 2.20
CA ASN A 6 -11.16 -1.92 2.88
C ASN A 6 -11.71 -0.48 2.91
N TYR A 7 -12.19 -0.05 4.08
CA TYR A 7 -12.72 1.30 4.27
C TYR A 7 -11.62 2.27 4.72
N CYS A 8 -11.07 3.02 3.77
CA CYS A 8 -9.88 3.85 3.97
C CYS A 8 -10.23 5.26 4.50
N VAL A 9 -10.11 5.48 5.81
CA VAL A 9 -10.33 6.78 6.46
C VAL A 9 -9.01 7.35 6.97
N ASN A 10 -8.74 8.63 6.72
CA ASN A 10 -7.44 9.25 6.99
C ASN A 10 -6.26 8.48 6.37
N TYR A 11 -6.53 7.84 5.23
CA TYR A 11 -5.53 7.03 4.53
C TYR A 11 -4.68 7.91 3.60
N GLY A 12 -3.39 7.60 3.53
CA GLY A 12 -2.49 8.12 2.51
C GLY A 12 -1.34 7.17 2.26
N GLY A 13 -1.11 6.78 1.00
CA GLY A 13 -0.13 5.76 0.63
C GLY A 13 1.31 6.13 1.03
N ARG A 14 1.69 7.41 0.92
CA ARG A 14 2.99 7.88 1.44
C ARG A 14 3.13 7.67 2.95
N THR A 15 2.08 7.95 3.72
CA THR A 15 2.09 7.75 5.18
C THR A 15 2.22 6.27 5.51
N GLU A 16 1.44 5.42 4.84
CA GLU A 16 1.52 3.96 5.00
C GLU A 16 2.93 3.43 4.73
N ILE A 17 3.55 3.83 3.61
CA ILE A 17 4.93 3.45 3.26
C ILE A 17 5.92 3.91 4.33
N VAL A 18 5.81 5.16 4.80
CA VAL A 18 6.69 5.69 5.84
C VAL A 18 6.55 4.91 7.15
N GLU A 19 5.33 4.52 7.51
CA GLU A 19 5.08 3.74 8.72
C GLU A 19 5.62 2.30 8.61
N ALA A 20 5.44 1.64 7.46
CA ALA A 20 6.05 0.35 7.18
C ALA A 20 7.59 0.41 7.25
N ALA A 21 8.18 1.45 6.65
CA ALA A 21 9.63 1.68 6.70
C ALA A 21 10.12 1.92 8.13
N ARG A 22 9.39 2.70 8.95
CA ARG A 22 9.73 2.91 10.37
C ARG A 22 9.70 1.61 11.16
N GLN A 23 8.71 0.75 10.95
CA GLN A 23 8.63 -0.55 11.62
C GLN A 23 9.82 -1.45 11.26
N LEU A 24 10.16 -1.54 9.97
CA LEU A 24 11.31 -2.30 9.50
C LEU A 24 12.64 -1.74 10.05
N ALA A 25 12.79 -0.41 10.06
CA ALA A 25 13.96 0.24 10.64
C ALA A 25 14.11 -0.08 12.13
N GLN A 26 13.01 -0.04 12.89
CA GLN A 26 13.03 -0.43 14.30
C GLN A 26 13.40 -1.90 14.49
N GLN A 27 12.85 -2.81 13.68
CA GLN A 27 13.22 -4.22 13.74
C GLN A 27 14.71 -4.45 13.41
N ALA A 28 15.28 -3.65 12.51
CA ALA A 28 16.70 -3.71 12.19
C ALA A 28 17.57 -3.22 13.35
N VAL A 29 17.19 -2.12 14.00
CA VAL A 29 17.85 -1.62 15.22
C VAL A 29 17.78 -2.65 16.35
N ASP A 30 16.63 -3.31 16.50
CA ASP A 30 16.42 -4.37 17.49
C ASP A 30 17.18 -5.68 17.16
N GLY A 31 17.85 -5.77 16.00
CA GLY A 31 18.55 -6.96 15.54
C GLY A 31 17.64 -8.11 15.08
N LYS A 32 16.34 -7.85 14.88
CA LYS A 32 15.34 -8.85 14.45
C LYS A 32 15.37 -9.13 12.95
N ILE A 33 15.83 -8.18 12.16
CA ILE A 33 16.01 -8.32 10.71
C ILE A 33 17.32 -7.66 10.28
N SER A 34 18.07 -8.30 9.38
CA SER A 34 19.21 -7.64 8.74
C SER A 34 18.70 -6.67 7.67
N PRO A 35 19.18 -5.41 7.60
CA PRO A 35 18.76 -4.48 6.55
C PRO A 35 18.89 -5.03 5.12
N SER A 36 19.90 -5.85 4.86
CA SER A 36 20.11 -6.49 3.54
C SER A 36 19.07 -7.55 3.18
N ARG A 37 18.25 -7.97 4.15
CA ARG A 37 17.17 -8.95 3.96
C ARG A 37 15.80 -8.28 3.75
N ILE A 38 15.74 -6.95 3.75
CA ILE A 38 14.52 -6.20 3.43
C ILE A 38 14.28 -6.29 1.92
N THR A 39 13.23 -6.99 1.53
CA THR A 39 12.75 -7.14 0.14
C THR A 39 11.38 -6.48 -0.02
N GLU A 40 10.89 -6.33 -1.25
CA GLU A 40 9.51 -5.87 -1.51
C GLU A 40 8.47 -6.73 -0.79
N ALA A 41 8.63 -8.06 -0.80
CA ALA A 41 7.75 -8.97 -0.08
C ALA A 41 7.84 -8.83 1.45
N ALA A 42 9.02 -8.52 1.98
CA ALA A 42 9.16 -8.20 3.40
C ALA A 42 8.50 -6.86 3.73
N PHE A 43 8.64 -5.87 2.84
CA PHE A 43 8.05 -4.55 2.99
C PHE A 43 6.52 -4.58 2.96
N ALA A 44 5.93 -5.29 2.01
CA ALA A 44 4.48 -5.45 1.88
C ALA A 44 3.82 -5.99 3.16
N LYS A 45 4.51 -6.86 3.90
CA LYS A 45 4.04 -7.41 5.18
C LYS A 45 3.94 -6.37 6.32
N HIS A 46 4.55 -5.20 6.15
CA HIS A 46 4.58 -4.13 7.14
C HIS A 46 3.70 -2.93 6.76
N LEU A 47 3.01 -2.99 5.61
CA LEU A 47 1.93 -2.04 5.29
C LEU A 47 0.78 -2.20 6.30
N HIS A 48 -0.18 -1.27 6.30
CA HIS A 48 -1.27 -1.27 7.31
C HIS A 48 -2.03 -2.59 7.34
N ARG A 49 -2.17 -3.23 6.18
CA ARG A 49 -2.83 -4.51 5.98
C ARG A 49 -2.05 -5.35 4.97
N ALA A 50 -1.29 -6.33 5.48
CA ALA A 50 -0.48 -7.24 4.67
C ALA A 50 -1.29 -8.21 3.81
N ASP A 51 -2.60 -8.33 4.06
CA ASP A 51 -3.53 -9.21 3.35
C ASP A 51 -4.20 -8.55 2.13
N ILE A 52 -4.01 -7.24 1.93
CA ILE A 52 -4.52 -6.55 0.74
C ILE A 52 -3.65 -6.98 -0.46
N PRO A 53 -4.25 -7.60 -1.50
CA PRO A 53 -3.53 -7.93 -2.72
C PRO A 53 -3.22 -6.66 -3.53
N ASP A 54 -2.43 -6.82 -4.58
CA ASP A 54 -2.27 -5.75 -5.57
C ASP A 54 -3.63 -5.35 -6.15
N VAL A 55 -3.75 -4.08 -6.51
CA VAL A 55 -4.94 -3.54 -7.15
C VAL A 55 -4.87 -3.85 -8.64
N ASP A 56 -5.81 -4.66 -9.13
CA ASP A 56 -5.92 -4.93 -10.57
C ASP A 56 -6.50 -3.72 -11.32
N LEU A 57 -7.56 -3.11 -10.76
CA LEU A 57 -8.33 -2.04 -11.40
C LEU A 57 -8.53 -0.86 -10.45
N PHE A 58 -8.01 0.30 -10.83
CA PHE A 58 -8.16 1.57 -10.13
C PHE A 58 -9.24 2.41 -10.82
N ILE A 59 -10.40 2.58 -10.17
CA ILE A 59 -11.51 3.38 -10.71
C ILE A 59 -11.58 4.72 -9.99
N ARG A 60 -11.68 5.81 -10.76
CA ARG A 60 -11.93 7.15 -10.22
C ARG A 60 -12.97 7.90 -11.03
N THR A 61 -13.97 8.45 -10.34
CA THR A 61 -15.06 9.23 -10.92
C THR A 61 -14.73 10.72 -11.01
N SER A 62 -15.66 11.54 -11.51
CA SER A 62 -15.59 13.01 -11.66
C SER A 62 -14.61 13.53 -12.72
N GLY A 63 -14.16 12.67 -13.64
CA GLY A 63 -13.25 13.02 -14.74
C GLY A 63 -11.79 13.26 -14.34
N GLU A 64 -11.45 13.14 -13.06
CA GLU A 64 -10.13 13.49 -12.55
C GLU A 64 -9.11 12.36 -12.78
N GLN A 65 -8.07 12.62 -13.57
CA GLN A 65 -7.08 11.61 -13.96
C GLN A 65 -5.85 11.59 -13.04
N ARG A 66 -6.04 11.20 -11.78
CA ARG A 66 -4.96 11.08 -10.79
C ARG A 66 -5.26 10.01 -9.74
N ALA A 67 -4.23 9.35 -9.20
CA ALA A 67 -4.40 8.43 -8.07
C ALA A 67 -4.61 9.13 -6.72
N SER A 68 -4.16 10.39 -6.60
CA SER A 68 -4.23 11.19 -5.37
C SER A 68 -3.74 10.48 -4.12
N ASN A 69 -2.56 9.83 -4.18
CA ASN A 69 -1.93 9.18 -3.03
C ASN A 69 -2.72 7.98 -2.46
N PHE A 70 -3.69 7.45 -3.20
CA PHE A 70 -4.48 6.29 -2.78
C PHE A 70 -3.83 4.97 -3.20
N LEU A 71 -3.71 4.04 -2.25
CA LEU A 71 -3.11 2.71 -2.43
C LEU A 71 -1.81 2.71 -3.26
N LEU A 72 -0.88 3.62 -2.95
CA LEU A 72 0.30 3.87 -3.80
C LEU A 72 1.18 2.63 -4.04
N TRP A 73 1.34 1.79 -3.01
CA TRP A 73 2.12 0.57 -3.13
C TRP A 73 1.33 -0.49 -3.91
N GLN A 74 0.09 -0.72 -3.49
CA GLN A 74 -0.77 -1.78 -4.00
C GLN A 74 -1.21 -1.52 -5.45
N ALA A 75 -1.29 -0.26 -5.88
CA ALA A 75 -1.71 0.14 -7.23
C ALA A 75 -0.56 0.41 -8.20
N ALA A 76 0.66 -0.02 -7.89
CA ALA A 76 1.83 0.22 -8.74
C ALA A 76 1.68 -0.34 -10.16
N TYR A 77 0.96 -1.46 -10.30
CA TYR A 77 0.70 -2.13 -11.58
C TYR A 77 -0.78 -2.12 -11.99
N ALA A 78 -1.61 -1.31 -11.32
CA ALA A 78 -3.04 -1.26 -11.59
C ALA A 78 -3.35 -0.66 -12.97
N GLU A 79 -4.39 -1.19 -13.61
CA GLU A 79 -5.04 -0.50 -14.72
C GLU A 79 -5.90 0.65 -14.20
N TYR A 80 -5.82 1.82 -14.84
CA TYR A 80 -6.59 3.00 -14.44
C TYR A 80 -7.80 3.21 -15.35
N VAL A 81 -8.97 3.30 -14.75
CA VAL A 81 -10.21 3.70 -15.43
C VAL A 81 -10.73 4.99 -14.79
N PHE A 82 -10.80 6.03 -15.60
CA PHE A 82 -11.37 7.32 -15.21
C PHE A 82 -12.76 7.45 -15.82
N GLN A 83 -13.76 7.72 -14.98
CA GLN A 83 -15.15 7.93 -15.37
C GLN A 83 -15.54 9.38 -15.12
N ASP A 84 -16.26 9.96 -16.07
CA ASP A 84 -16.74 11.35 -16.02
C ASP A 84 -17.91 11.50 -15.03
#